data_AF-A0A7J8CFJ7-F1
#
_entry.id   AF-A0A7J8CFJ7-F1
#
_cell.length_a   1.000
_cell.length_b   1.000
_cell.length_c   1.000
_cell.angle_alpha   90.00
_cell.angle_beta   90.00
_cell.angle_gamma   90.00
#
_symmetry.space_group_name_H-M   'P 1'
#
loop_
_entity.id
_entity.type
_entity.pdbx_description
1 polymer ?
#
loop_
_entity_poly.entity_id
_entity_poly.type
_entity_poly.pdbx_seq_one_letter_code
_entity_poly.pdbx_strand_id
1 'polypeptide(L)'
;MLVFSLVLEDPAKMGLQERSETFLEVWGNTLLRPPVAAFVRAQADRLAHLVPEPDRLAEQLPWLRLGTLKFRERDALEAVFRFWAGGEKGPESFPIRCLWDMRLRHYLGSRYDARRGVSDWDLHMKLHDRGARVIHIREFRRWRDTGVAFELRDSSAYHVPNRTLASGRLMSHHGERVAVRGYWGDIATGPFVAFGIEADDESLLRTSNGQPIKTAGEITQHNVTELFRAMAAWGCGKAAQQDPVEVLGQADGTQEPAPSRESFTVHFLPLGSAQTLHHKSCYKGRFHLLYMACGMVHLLSPELGACVAPGGRLIVELARYLVDLQHEQLQGFTTRVAELAQAAGFAPQPGARPSETFARFYRSQDSATNCINPAVESKPSAPEVLAPKPEVLDQPPEVLDSSPEAMNLPSEDLMQSLQG
;
A
#
# COMPACT_ATOMS: atom_id res chain seq x y z
N MET A 1 5.90 -7.75 -5.28
CA MET A 1 6.62 -8.93 -5.79
C MET A 1 7.01 -9.86 -4.64
N LEU A 2 7.81 -9.41 -3.67
CA LEU A 2 8.24 -10.24 -2.52
C LEU A 2 7.10 -10.85 -1.70
N VAL A 3 6.04 -10.08 -1.41
CA VAL A 3 4.86 -10.61 -0.70
C VAL A 3 4.19 -11.73 -1.50
N PHE A 4 4.04 -11.57 -2.81
CA PHE A 4 3.45 -12.62 -3.66
C PHE A 4 4.37 -13.84 -3.77
N SER A 5 5.69 -13.68 -3.82
CA SER A 5 6.60 -14.84 -3.78
C SER A 5 6.52 -15.60 -2.46
N LEU A 6 6.25 -14.91 -1.34
CA LEU A 6 5.99 -15.54 -0.05
C LEU A 6 4.66 -16.29 -0.02
N VAL A 7 3.58 -15.66 -0.48
CA VAL A 7 2.24 -16.28 -0.52
C VAL A 7 2.23 -17.53 -1.41
N LEU A 8 2.89 -17.45 -2.56
CA LEU A 8 2.94 -18.50 -3.59
C LEU A 8 4.12 -19.45 -3.44
N GLU A 9 4.86 -19.40 -2.32
CA GLU A 9 5.95 -20.34 -2.07
C GLU A 9 5.42 -21.79 -2.00
N ASP A 10 6.30 -22.77 -2.23
CA ASP A 10 5.92 -24.17 -2.18
C ASP A 10 5.51 -24.59 -0.74
N PRO A 11 4.30 -25.15 -0.53
CA PRO A 11 3.85 -25.68 0.77
C PRO A 11 4.81 -26.69 1.39
N ALA A 12 5.58 -27.43 0.58
CA ALA A 12 6.59 -28.35 1.07
C ALA A 12 7.82 -27.65 1.68
N LYS A 13 8.11 -26.40 1.26
CA LYS A 13 9.27 -25.64 1.75
C LYS A 13 8.96 -24.77 2.95
N MET A 14 7.76 -24.18 2.99
CA MET A 14 7.36 -23.25 4.04
C MET A 14 5.88 -23.44 4.37
N GLY A 15 5.59 -23.77 5.64
CA GLY A 15 4.23 -23.98 6.13
C GLY A 15 3.41 -22.68 6.15
N LEU A 16 2.08 -22.81 6.16
CA LEU A 16 1.18 -21.65 6.13
C LEU A 16 1.42 -20.67 7.30
N GLN A 17 1.62 -21.19 8.51
CA GLN A 17 1.92 -20.37 9.68
C GLN A 17 3.27 -19.66 9.55
N GLU A 18 4.30 -20.35 9.05
CA GLU A 18 5.61 -19.74 8.85
C GLU A 18 5.57 -18.60 7.82
N ARG A 19 4.74 -18.73 6.78
CA ARG A 19 4.52 -17.67 5.80
C ARG A 19 3.85 -16.45 6.42
N SER A 20 2.80 -16.65 7.22
CA SER A 20 2.12 -15.51 7.86
C SER A 20 3.05 -14.82 8.86
N GLU A 21 3.79 -15.56 9.67
CA GLU A 21 4.82 -15.00 10.56
C GLU A 21 5.90 -14.23 9.79
N THR A 22 6.39 -14.78 8.68
CA THR A 22 7.37 -14.12 7.80
C THR A 22 6.79 -12.84 7.20
N PHE A 23 5.52 -12.83 6.80
CA PHE A 23 4.85 -11.63 6.30
C PHE A 23 4.79 -10.55 7.36
N LEU A 24 4.38 -10.88 8.59
CA LEU A 24 4.30 -9.93 9.70
C LEU A 24 5.66 -9.28 9.94
N GLU A 25 6.75 -10.05 9.95
CA GLU A 25 8.09 -9.49 10.13
C GLU A 25 8.52 -8.58 8.98
N VAL A 26 8.37 -9.02 7.73
CA VAL A 26 8.78 -8.24 6.56
C VAL A 26 7.95 -6.96 6.41
N TRP A 27 6.67 -7.02 6.75
CA TRP A 27 5.72 -5.89 6.67
C TRP A 27 5.88 -4.89 7.81
N GLY A 28 5.95 -5.38 9.05
CA GLY A 28 5.76 -4.55 10.25
C GLY A 28 7.02 -4.28 11.07
N ASN A 29 8.13 -4.97 10.81
CA ASN A 29 9.33 -4.86 11.64
C ASN A 29 10.51 -4.24 10.90
N THR A 30 11.20 -3.32 11.57
CA THR A 30 12.50 -2.78 11.14
C THR A 30 13.64 -3.78 11.23
N LEU A 31 13.51 -4.77 12.10
CA LEU A 31 14.50 -5.82 12.34
C LEU A 31 13.87 -7.19 12.12
N LEU A 32 14.60 -8.08 11.47
CA LEU A 32 14.20 -9.43 11.10
C LEU A 32 15.00 -10.46 11.90
N ARG A 33 14.41 -11.65 12.05
CA ARG A 33 15.16 -12.84 12.45
C ARG A 33 16.09 -13.30 11.31
N PRO A 34 17.23 -13.95 11.61
CA PRO A 34 18.14 -14.46 10.57
C PRO A 34 17.49 -15.36 9.52
N PRO A 35 16.58 -16.30 9.84
CA PRO A 35 15.91 -17.13 8.83
C PRO A 35 15.05 -16.31 7.87
N VAL A 36 14.29 -15.34 8.38
CA VAL A 36 13.45 -14.45 7.57
C VAL A 36 14.32 -13.55 6.69
N ALA A 37 15.41 -13.01 7.23
CA ALA A 37 16.36 -12.23 6.43
C ALA A 37 17.01 -13.08 5.32
N ALA A 38 17.35 -14.34 5.59
CA ALA A 38 17.89 -15.25 4.59
C ALA A 38 16.88 -15.53 3.47
N PHE A 39 15.61 -15.75 3.83
CA PHE A 39 14.52 -15.90 2.86
C PHE A 39 14.38 -14.65 1.97
N VAL A 40 14.33 -13.46 2.57
CA VAL A 40 14.24 -12.19 1.82
C VAL A 40 15.41 -12.04 0.87
N ARG A 41 16.64 -12.36 1.30
CA ARG A 41 17.82 -12.29 0.45
C ARG A 41 17.76 -13.24 -0.73
N ALA A 42 17.38 -14.50 -0.50
CA ALA A 42 17.26 -15.51 -1.55
C ALA A 42 16.19 -15.13 -2.59
N GLN A 43 15.03 -14.64 -2.14
CA GLN A 43 13.97 -14.20 -3.04
C GLN A 43 14.33 -12.92 -3.80
N ALA A 44 14.98 -11.96 -3.13
CA ALA A 44 15.46 -10.74 -3.76
C ALA A 44 16.52 -11.05 -4.82
N ASP A 45 17.48 -11.93 -4.52
CA ASP A 45 18.51 -12.36 -5.47
C ASP A 45 17.88 -13.03 -6.70
N ARG A 46 16.93 -13.95 -6.49
CA ARG A 46 16.17 -14.57 -7.59
C ARG A 46 15.45 -13.54 -8.44
N LEU A 47 14.75 -12.58 -7.82
CA LEU A 47 14.03 -11.52 -8.55
C LEU A 47 14.97 -10.57 -9.30
N ALA A 48 16.14 -10.26 -8.73
CA ALA A 48 17.15 -9.43 -9.39
C ALA A 48 17.59 -10.03 -10.72
N HIS A 49 17.80 -11.35 -10.78
CA HIS A 49 18.18 -12.03 -12.03
C HIS A 49 17.02 -12.16 -13.04
N LEU A 50 15.77 -12.23 -12.57
CA LEU A 50 14.61 -12.42 -13.46
C LEU A 50 14.05 -11.13 -14.05
N VAL A 51 14.10 -10.01 -13.33
CA VAL A 51 13.49 -8.74 -13.78
C VAL A 51 14.02 -8.22 -15.12
N PRO A 52 15.34 -8.29 -15.41
CA PRO A 52 15.88 -7.92 -16.72
C PRO A 52 15.50 -8.88 -17.85
N GLU A 53 15.16 -10.13 -17.55
CA GLU A 53 14.94 -11.23 -18.51
C GLU A 53 13.44 -11.58 -18.62
N PRO A 54 12.65 -10.86 -19.44
CA PRO A 54 11.19 -10.96 -19.44
C PRO A 54 10.65 -12.34 -19.84
N ASP A 55 11.36 -13.06 -20.71
CA ASP A 55 10.94 -14.38 -21.18
C ASP A 55 11.07 -15.42 -20.07
N ARG A 56 12.23 -15.47 -19.40
CA ARG A 56 12.46 -16.33 -18.24
C ARG A 56 11.59 -15.96 -17.05
N LEU A 57 11.32 -14.67 -16.83
CA LEU A 57 10.38 -14.21 -15.83
C LEU A 57 8.97 -14.77 -16.11
N ALA A 58 8.51 -14.73 -17.36
CA ALA A 58 7.20 -15.26 -17.73
C ALA A 58 7.10 -16.78 -17.58
N GLU A 59 8.19 -17.51 -17.81
CA GLU A 59 8.27 -18.96 -17.58
C GLU A 59 8.20 -19.31 -16.09
N GLN A 60 8.98 -18.63 -15.24
CA GLN A 60 9.07 -18.95 -13.83
C GLN A 60 7.96 -18.34 -12.97
N LEU A 61 7.46 -17.16 -13.35
CA LEU A 61 6.47 -16.37 -12.63
C LEU A 61 5.35 -15.95 -13.60
N PRO A 62 4.53 -16.89 -14.09
CA PRO A 62 3.50 -16.61 -15.10
C PRO A 62 2.43 -15.61 -14.63
N TRP A 63 2.28 -15.47 -13.30
CA TRP A 63 1.39 -14.50 -12.66
C TRP A 63 1.94 -13.07 -12.68
N LEU A 64 3.21 -12.82 -13.07
CA LEU A 64 3.84 -11.50 -13.04
C LEU A 64 4.15 -10.97 -14.44
N ARG A 65 3.69 -9.75 -14.76
CA ARG A 65 3.92 -9.10 -16.06
C ARG A 65 4.58 -7.74 -15.89
N LEU A 66 5.79 -7.60 -16.45
CA LEU A 66 6.59 -6.37 -16.47
C LEU A 66 6.73 -5.75 -17.86
N GLY A 67 6.02 -6.29 -18.86
CA GLY A 67 6.13 -5.87 -20.26
C GLY A 67 5.83 -4.39 -20.50
N THR A 68 5.03 -3.77 -19.63
CA THR A 68 4.67 -2.34 -19.66
C THR A 68 5.75 -1.42 -19.14
N LEU A 69 6.72 -1.92 -18.36
CA LEU A 69 7.82 -1.14 -17.81
C LEU A 69 8.91 -0.92 -18.85
N LYS A 70 9.49 0.29 -18.85
CA LYS A 70 10.67 0.63 -19.65
C LYS A 70 11.92 -0.07 -19.09
N PHE A 71 12.95 -0.25 -19.92
CA PHE A 71 14.22 -0.85 -19.49
C PHE A 71 14.81 -0.17 -18.25
N ARG A 72 14.91 1.16 -18.25
CA ARG A 72 15.38 1.94 -17.08
C ARG A 72 14.61 1.66 -15.79
N GLU A 73 13.30 1.40 -15.87
CA GLU A 73 12.48 1.08 -14.69
C GLU A 73 12.74 -0.34 -14.19
N ARG A 74 13.01 -1.27 -15.09
CA ARG A 74 13.43 -2.64 -14.75
C ARG A 74 14.83 -2.65 -14.14
N ASP A 75 15.76 -1.87 -14.67
CA ASP A 75 17.10 -1.70 -14.08
C ASP A 75 17.01 -1.10 -12.67
N ALA A 76 16.10 -0.14 -12.46
CA ALA A 76 15.84 0.43 -11.14
C ALA A 76 15.27 -0.61 -10.16
N LEU A 77 14.34 -1.47 -10.62
CA LEU A 77 13.82 -2.58 -9.81
C LEU A 77 14.91 -3.60 -9.48
N GLU A 78 15.74 -3.96 -10.46
CA GLU A 78 16.88 -4.85 -10.28
C GLU A 78 17.86 -4.30 -9.23
N ALA A 79 18.18 -3.00 -9.29
CA ALA A 79 19.03 -2.34 -8.29
C ALA A 79 18.43 -2.41 -6.88
N VAL A 80 17.11 -2.25 -6.74
CA VAL A 80 16.41 -2.42 -5.45
C VAL A 80 16.55 -3.86 -4.94
N PHE A 81 16.36 -4.86 -5.81
CA PHE A 81 16.49 -6.27 -5.41
C PHE A 81 17.92 -6.66 -5.04
N ARG A 82 18.93 -6.18 -5.78
CA ARG A 82 20.35 -6.37 -5.40
C ARG A 82 20.67 -5.79 -4.03
N PHE A 83 20.12 -4.60 -3.73
CA PHE A 83 20.27 -3.99 -2.42
C PHE A 83 19.62 -4.85 -1.32
N TRP A 84 18.42 -5.37 -1.54
CA TRP A 84 17.77 -6.28 -0.58
C TRP A 84 18.52 -7.60 -0.39
N ALA A 85 19.14 -8.13 -1.46
CA ALA A 85 19.87 -9.39 -1.45
C ALA A 85 21.15 -9.37 -0.60
N GLY A 86 21.73 -8.20 -0.33
CA GLY A 86 22.99 -8.12 0.41
C GLY A 86 24.16 -7.56 -0.37
N GLY A 87 24.00 -7.24 -1.66
CA GLY A 87 25.11 -6.98 -2.59
C GLY A 87 26.02 -5.81 -2.23
N GLU A 88 25.53 -4.86 -1.43
CA GLU A 88 26.33 -3.74 -0.91
C GLU A 88 26.57 -3.94 0.60
N LYS A 89 27.83 -4.19 0.97
CA LYS A 89 28.46 -3.94 2.29
C LYS A 89 27.75 -4.42 3.59
N GLY A 90 27.08 -5.57 3.59
CA GLY A 90 26.59 -6.16 4.85
C GLY A 90 25.63 -5.26 5.66
N PRO A 91 25.35 -5.55 6.94
CA PRO A 91 24.35 -4.81 7.75
C PRO A 91 24.55 -3.28 7.80
N GLU A 92 25.79 -2.81 7.63
CA GLU A 92 26.19 -1.40 7.64
C GLU A 92 25.60 -0.60 6.49
N SER A 93 25.21 -1.26 5.40
CA SER A 93 24.56 -0.60 4.26
C SER A 93 23.20 0.01 4.59
N PHE A 94 22.59 -0.38 5.72
CA PHE A 94 21.28 0.10 6.15
C PHE A 94 21.14 0.08 7.68
N PRO A 95 21.69 1.09 8.39
CA PRO A 95 21.62 1.18 9.85
C PRO A 95 20.23 1.64 10.32
N ILE A 96 19.23 0.77 10.14
CA ILE A 96 17.81 1.09 10.37
C ILE A 96 17.53 1.59 11.79
N ARG A 97 18.26 1.12 12.82
CA ARG A 97 18.09 1.57 14.20
C ARG A 97 18.44 3.06 14.34
N CYS A 98 19.53 3.49 13.72
CA CYS A 98 19.94 4.89 13.70
C CYS A 98 18.97 5.73 12.87
N LEU A 99 18.55 5.22 11.69
CA LEU A 99 17.57 5.90 10.84
C LEU A 99 16.22 6.11 11.55
N TRP A 100 15.74 5.09 12.28
CA TRP A 100 14.53 5.16 13.09
C TRP A 100 14.66 6.20 14.21
N ASP A 101 15.77 6.17 14.95
CA ASP A 101 16.01 7.12 16.04
C ASP A 101 16.07 8.58 15.54
N MET A 102 16.77 8.82 14.44
CA MET A 102 16.81 10.15 13.79
C MET A 102 15.42 10.62 13.38
N ARG A 103 14.61 9.73 12.79
CA ARG A 103 13.21 10.04 12.43
C ARG A 103 12.37 10.39 13.65
N LEU A 104 12.49 9.63 14.75
CA LEU A 104 11.79 9.92 15.99
C LEU A 104 12.21 11.26 16.61
N ARG A 105 13.51 11.55 16.67
CA ARG A 105 14.02 12.84 17.19
C ARG A 105 13.47 14.01 16.40
N HIS A 106 13.50 13.91 15.07
CA HIS A 106 12.97 14.94 14.21
C HIS A 106 11.45 15.12 14.38
N TYR A 107 10.70 14.02 14.42
CA TYR A 107 9.23 14.05 14.56
C TYR A 107 8.75 14.55 15.93
N LEU A 108 9.41 14.14 17.02
CA LEU A 108 9.01 14.53 18.37
C LEU A 108 9.61 15.87 18.82
N GLY A 109 10.74 16.26 18.25
CA GLY A 109 11.48 17.47 18.64
C GLY A 109 11.82 17.46 20.13
N SER A 110 11.48 18.55 20.83
CA SER A 110 11.67 18.69 22.27
C SER A 110 10.95 17.64 23.11
N ARG A 111 9.94 16.95 22.56
CA ARG A 111 9.17 15.91 23.26
C ARG A 111 9.83 14.53 23.21
N TYR A 112 10.98 14.39 22.55
CA TYR A 112 11.65 13.09 22.38
C TYR A 112 12.00 12.41 23.72
N ASP A 113 12.39 13.19 24.73
CA ASP A 113 12.69 12.64 26.07
C ASP A 113 11.42 12.14 26.78
N ALA A 114 10.26 12.72 26.45
CA ALA A 114 8.95 12.32 26.93
C ALA A 114 8.21 11.37 25.94
N ARG A 115 8.92 10.74 24.99
CA ARG A 115 8.31 9.96 23.89
C ARG A 115 7.35 8.86 24.32
N ARG A 116 7.56 8.27 25.50
CA ARG A 116 6.67 7.25 26.07
C ARG A 116 5.31 7.85 26.40
N GLY A 117 5.28 9.01 27.06
CA GLY A 117 4.04 9.72 27.36
C GLY A 117 3.32 10.20 26.10
N VAL A 118 4.07 10.65 25.08
CA VAL A 118 3.49 11.00 23.78
C VAL A 118 2.85 9.78 23.11
N SER A 119 3.53 8.64 23.11
CA SER A 119 3.01 7.40 22.52
C SER A 119 1.75 6.90 23.25
N ASP A 120 1.68 7.04 24.58
CA ASP A 120 0.47 6.71 25.35
C ASP A 120 -0.70 7.59 24.94
N TRP A 121 -0.45 8.89 24.85
CA TRP A 121 -1.46 9.86 24.51
C TRP A 121 -1.95 9.65 23.07
N ASP A 122 -1.05 9.42 22.12
CA ASP A 122 -1.41 9.10 20.73
C ASP A 122 -2.26 7.82 20.65
N LEU A 123 -1.91 6.77 21.39
CA LEU A 123 -2.70 5.53 21.40
C LEU A 123 -4.11 5.76 21.95
N HIS A 124 -4.24 6.33 23.14
CA HIS A 124 -5.53 6.43 23.82
C HIS A 124 -6.42 7.52 23.21
N MET A 125 -5.87 8.70 22.91
CA MET A 125 -6.66 9.87 22.49
C MET A 125 -6.85 9.96 20.97
N LYS A 126 -6.08 9.21 20.19
CA LYS A 126 -6.23 9.21 18.72
C LYS A 126 -6.62 7.84 18.19
N LEU A 127 -5.85 6.79 18.47
CA LEU A 127 -6.14 5.48 17.87
C LEU A 127 -7.37 4.81 18.51
N HIS A 128 -7.43 4.75 19.84
CA HIS A 128 -8.55 4.13 20.57
C HIS A 128 -9.86 4.89 20.39
N ASP A 129 -9.82 6.22 20.43
CA ASP A 129 -11.00 7.06 20.16
C ASP A 129 -11.52 6.91 18.73
N ARG A 130 -10.63 6.57 17.79
CA ARG A 130 -10.98 6.24 16.39
C ARG A 130 -11.27 4.74 16.18
N GLY A 131 -11.51 3.99 17.26
CA GLY A 131 -11.99 2.60 17.20
C GLY A 131 -10.89 1.53 17.21
N ALA A 132 -9.61 1.87 17.24
CA ALA A 132 -8.51 0.88 17.30
C ALA A 132 -8.19 0.44 18.75
N ARG A 133 -9.23 0.18 19.57
CA ARG A 133 -9.09 -0.17 21.01
C ARG A 133 -8.37 -1.50 21.25
N VAL A 134 -8.30 -2.34 20.23
CA VAL A 134 -7.63 -3.65 20.23
C VAL A 134 -6.12 -3.51 20.40
N ILE A 135 -5.54 -2.40 19.94
CA ILE A 135 -4.09 -2.17 20.00
C ILE A 135 -3.68 -1.97 21.46
N HIS A 136 -2.91 -2.92 21.98
CA HIS A 136 -2.46 -2.90 23.35
C HIS A 136 -1.26 -1.95 23.54
N ILE A 137 -1.16 -1.32 24.70
CA ILE A 137 -0.14 -0.29 24.94
C ILE A 137 1.29 -0.83 24.89
N ARG A 138 1.51 -2.10 25.28
CA ARG A 138 2.85 -2.71 25.25
C ARG A 138 3.39 -2.90 23.83
N GLU A 139 2.55 -3.38 22.91
CA GLU A 139 2.94 -3.57 21.50
C GLU A 139 3.17 -2.21 20.82
N PHE A 140 2.28 -1.23 21.06
CA PHE A 140 2.41 0.09 20.47
C PHE A 140 3.65 0.86 20.96
N ARG A 141 3.89 0.90 22.28
CA ARG A 141 5.10 1.56 22.84
C ARG A 141 6.38 0.94 22.31
N ARG A 142 6.44 -0.39 22.30
CA ARG A 142 7.61 -1.12 21.82
C ARG A 142 7.88 -0.79 20.35
N TRP A 143 6.85 -0.81 19.51
CA TRP A 143 6.97 -0.45 18.11
C TRP A 143 7.45 1.00 17.95
N ARG A 144 6.88 1.95 18.70
CA ARG A 144 7.33 3.36 18.68
C ARG A 144 8.80 3.50 19.05
N ASP A 145 9.27 2.78 20.08
CA ASP A 145 10.65 2.84 20.55
C ASP A 145 11.66 2.14 19.63
N THR A 146 11.26 1.06 18.95
CA THR A 146 12.21 0.15 18.26
C THR A 146 11.96 -0.07 16.77
N GLY A 147 10.76 0.24 16.28
CA GLY A 147 10.27 -0.10 14.95
C GLY A 147 9.91 -1.57 14.76
N VAL A 148 9.87 -2.38 15.82
CA VAL A 148 9.46 -3.79 15.78
C VAL A 148 8.03 -3.92 16.32
N ALA A 149 7.07 -4.17 15.44
CA ALA A 149 5.65 -4.29 15.77
C ALA A 149 5.26 -5.68 16.26
N PHE A 150 5.67 -6.71 15.53
CA PHE A 150 5.25 -8.09 15.76
C PHE A 150 6.40 -8.90 16.35
N GLU A 151 6.34 -9.11 17.66
CA GLU A 151 7.27 -9.97 18.39
C GLU A 151 6.69 -11.38 18.52
N LEU A 152 7.07 -12.27 17.61
CA LEU A 152 6.59 -13.65 17.56
C LEU A 152 7.51 -14.62 18.31
N ARG A 153 8.73 -14.18 18.63
CA ARG A 153 9.81 -14.91 19.33
C ARG A 153 10.54 -13.95 20.27
N ASP A 154 11.56 -14.41 20.98
CA ASP A 154 12.33 -13.56 21.89
C ASP A 154 12.91 -12.30 21.23
N SER A 155 12.92 -11.19 21.98
CA SER A 155 13.38 -9.88 21.48
C SER A 155 14.80 -9.92 20.92
N SER A 156 15.67 -10.75 21.49
CA SER A 156 17.07 -10.91 21.08
C SER A 156 17.21 -11.55 19.69
N ALA A 157 16.18 -12.23 19.19
CA ALA A 157 16.20 -12.85 17.87
C ALA A 157 16.18 -11.81 16.73
N TYR A 158 15.73 -10.58 16.99
CA TYR A 158 15.56 -9.53 15.98
C TYR A 158 16.77 -8.59 15.94
N HIS A 159 17.73 -8.89 15.07
CA HIS A 159 18.98 -8.11 14.96
C HIS A 159 19.43 -7.86 13.52
N VAL A 160 18.78 -8.44 12.52
CA VAL A 160 19.14 -8.23 11.11
C VAL A 160 18.30 -7.09 10.52
N PRO A 161 18.89 -6.05 9.88
CA PRO A 161 18.12 -4.96 9.30
C PRO A 161 17.14 -5.40 8.21
N ASN A 162 15.88 -4.94 8.30
CA ASN A 162 14.90 -5.12 7.24
C ASN A 162 15.14 -4.11 6.10
N ARG A 163 15.90 -4.52 5.08
CA ARG A 163 16.23 -3.67 3.92
C ARG A 163 15.02 -3.37 3.02
N THR A 164 13.92 -4.13 3.12
CA THR A 164 12.74 -3.91 2.28
C THR A 164 12.01 -2.61 2.61
N LEU A 165 12.26 -2.05 3.80
CA LEU A 165 11.71 -0.78 4.25
C LEU A 165 12.55 0.44 3.81
N ALA A 166 13.69 0.22 3.15
CA ALA A 166 14.50 1.30 2.63
C ALA A 166 13.77 2.06 1.52
N SER A 167 13.79 3.38 1.60
CA SER A 167 13.19 4.30 0.65
C SER A 167 14.16 5.43 0.31
N GLY A 168 14.10 5.91 -0.93
CA GLY A 168 14.92 7.04 -1.39
C GLY A 168 14.14 8.34 -1.33
N ARG A 169 14.78 9.41 -0.86
CA ARG A 169 14.25 10.79 -0.94
C ARG A 169 15.33 11.71 -1.49
N LEU A 170 14.94 12.64 -2.37
CA LEU A 170 15.81 13.72 -2.79
C LEU A 170 15.90 14.74 -1.66
N MET A 171 17.11 15.01 -1.18
CA MET A 171 17.40 15.99 -0.15
C MET A 171 18.29 17.07 -0.73
N SER A 172 18.07 18.32 -0.34
CA SER A 172 18.98 19.42 -0.69
C SER A 172 20.17 19.38 0.27
N HIS A 173 21.37 19.24 -0.27
CA HIS A 173 22.63 19.26 0.46
C HIS A 173 23.53 20.32 -0.17
N HIS A 174 23.84 21.39 0.57
CA HIS A 174 24.58 22.56 0.07
C HIS A 174 24.03 23.14 -1.26
N GLY A 175 22.70 23.12 -1.45
CA GLY A 175 22.05 23.61 -2.67
C GLY A 175 21.94 22.58 -3.80
N GLU A 176 22.54 21.40 -3.68
CA GLU A 176 22.42 20.31 -4.65
C GLU A 176 21.39 19.26 -4.20
N ARG A 177 20.61 18.72 -5.13
CA ARG A 177 19.65 17.65 -4.84
C ARG A 177 20.32 16.28 -4.89
N VAL A 178 20.60 15.71 -3.72
CA VAL A 178 21.21 14.38 -3.57
C VAL A 178 20.13 13.35 -3.22
N ALA A 179 20.16 12.20 -3.89
CA ALA A 179 19.29 11.08 -3.55
C ALA A 179 19.85 10.33 -2.34
N VAL A 180 19.17 10.45 -1.19
CA VAL A 180 19.56 9.79 0.06
C VAL A 180 18.64 8.59 0.29
N ARG A 181 19.26 7.44 0.56
CA ARG A 181 18.56 6.21 0.96
C ARG A 181 18.40 6.21 2.48
N GLY A 182 17.18 6.02 2.97
CA GLY A 182 16.85 6.04 4.40
C GLY A 182 15.56 5.29 4.71
N TYR A 183 15.00 5.55 5.88
CA TYR A 183 13.67 5.07 6.26
C TYR A 183 12.71 6.26 6.33
N TRP A 184 11.74 6.27 5.41
CA TRP A 184 10.70 7.30 5.32
C TRP A 184 9.30 6.74 5.59
N GLY A 185 9.23 5.52 6.12
CA GLY A 185 7.97 4.88 6.49
C GLY A 185 7.33 5.53 7.72
N ASP A 186 6.18 4.96 8.07
CA ASP A 186 5.41 5.40 9.23
C ASP A 186 6.17 5.14 10.53
N ILE A 187 6.05 6.09 11.45
CA ILE A 187 6.58 6.03 12.80
C ILE A 187 5.51 6.35 13.83
N ALA A 188 4.32 6.80 13.43
CA ALA A 188 3.26 7.30 14.32
C ALA A 188 2.09 6.33 14.51
N THR A 189 1.56 5.72 13.45
CA THR A 189 0.31 4.93 13.49
C THR A 189 0.57 3.44 13.72
N GLY A 190 1.55 2.90 13.00
CA GLY A 190 1.98 1.51 13.06
C GLY A 190 1.20 0.58 12.15
N PRO A 191 1.71 -0.64 11.93
CA PRO A 191 1.13 -1.59 10.99
C PRO A 191 -0.14 -2.27 11.53
N PHE A 192 -0.48 -2.05 12.80
CA PHE A 192 -1.57 -2.74 13.50
C PHE A 192 -2.95 -2.49 12.88
N VAL A 193 -3.21 -1.28 12.40
CA VAL A 193 -4.51 -0.90 11.83
C VAL A 193 -4.81 -1.57 10.48
N ALA A 194 -3.80 -2.11 9.81
CA ALA A 194 -3.97 -2.72 8.49
C ALA A 194 -4.70 -4.08 8.55
N PHE A 195 -4.42 -4.87 9.59
CA PHE A 195 -4.92 -6.25 9.71
C PHE A 195 -5.33 -6.64 11.14
N GLY A 196 -5.13 -5.78 12.13
CA GLY A 196 -5.24 -6.14 13.55
C GLY A 196 -6.45 -5.54 14.28
N ILE A 197 -7.28 -4.74 13.60
CA ILE A 197 -8.42 -4.02 14.22
C ILE A 197 -9.78 -4.56 13.79
N GLU A 198 -9.85 -5.24 12.64
CA GLU A 198 -11.05 -5.82 12.06
C GLU A 198 -10.77 -7.31 11.82
N ALA A 199 -11.74 -8.20 12.03
CA ALA A 199 -11.62 -9.63 11.76
C ALA A 199 -12.98 -10.21 11.37
N ASP A 200 -13.00 -11.16 10.44
CA ASP A 200 -14.24 -11.87 10.06
C ASP A 200 -14.74 -12.77 11.21
N ASP A 201 -13.81 -13.31 12.02
CA ASP A 201 -14.14 -14.04 13.25
C ASP A 201 -14.29 -13.07 14.43
N GLU A 202 -15.55 -12.73 14.73
CA GLU A 202 -15.95 -11.90 15.87
C GLU A 202 -15.48 -12.44 17.23
N SER A 203 -15.13 -13.73 17.34
CA SER A 203 -14.60 -14.30 18.58
C SER A 203 -13.24 -13.70 18.96
N LEU A 204 -12.47 -13.23 17.98
CA LEU A 204 -11.16 -12.60 18.16
C LEU A 204 -11.28 -11.16 18.69
N LEU A 205 -12.40 -10.49 18.43
CA LEU A 205 -12.67 -9.11 18.87
C LEU A 205 -13.35 -9.06 20.25
N ARG A 206 -13.50 -10.20 20.93
CA ARG A 206 -14.10 -10.27 22.25
C ARG A 206 -13.26 -9.54 23.30
N THR A 207 -13.97 -8.90 24.21
CA THR A 207 -13.39 -8.24 25.38
C THR A 207 -13.74 -9.00 26.65
N SER A 208 -12.80 -9.05 27.59
CA SER A 208 -13.00 -9.55 28.95
C SER A 208 -12.62 -8.44 29.92
N ASN A 209 -13.52 -8.07 30.83
CA ASN A 209 -13.32 -6.95 31.76
C ASN A 209 -12.94 -5.62 31.08
N GLY A 210 -13.49 -5.36 29.89
CA GLY A 210 -13.19 -4.16 29.11
C GLY A 210 -11.81 -4.15 28.41
N GLN A 211 -11.04 -5.24 28.50
CA GLN A 211 -9.78 -5.42 27.78
C GLN A 211 -9.94 -6.42 26.63
N PRO A 212 -9.31 -6.19 25.47
CA PRO A 212 -9.27 -7.18 24.39
C PRO A 212 -8.66 -8.49 24.87
N ILE A 213 -9.29 -9.62 24.55
CA ILE A 213 -8.73 -10.95 24.86
C ILE A 213 -7.52 -11.23 23.95
N LYS A 214 -7.58 -10.77 22.70
CA LYS A 214 -6.55 -10.91 21.69
C LYS A 214 -5.87 -9.58 21.39
N THR A 215 -4.57 -9.64 21.19
CA THR A 215 -3.75 -8.48 20.79
C THR A 215 -3.90 -8.20 19.30
N ALA A 216 -3.58 -6.98 18.87
CA ALA A 216 -3.63 -6.63 17.45
C ALA A 216 -2.65 -7.48 16.63
N GLY A 217 -1.53 -7.90 17.23
CA GLY A 217 -0.60 -8.88 16.65
C GLY A 217 -1.22 -10.25 16.38
N GLU A 218 -1.94 -10.83 17.35
CA GLU A 218 -2.60 -12.13 17.17
C GLU A 218 -3.70 -12.09 16.11
N ILE A 219 -4.49 -11.01 16.10
CA ILE A 219 -5.55 -10.80 15.10
C ILE A 219 -4.94 -10.64 13.71
N THR A 220 -3.87 -9.85 13.59
CA THR A 220 -3.13 -9.70 12.34
C THR A 220 -2.61 -11.05 11.84
N GLN A 221 -2.02 -11.86 12.73
CA GLN A 221 -1.53 -13.18 12.36
C GLN A 221 -2.65 -14.09 11.86
N HIS A 222 -3.80 -14.11 12.55
CA HIS A 222 -4.96 -14.89 12.13
C HIS A 222 -5.47 -14.45 10.74
N ASN A 223 -5.76 -13.15 10.57
CA ASN A 223 -6.30 -12.60 9.34
C ASN A 223 -5.36 -12.83 8.14
N VAL A 224 -4.06 -12.60 8.30
CA VAL A 224 -3.06 -12.88 7.26
C VAL A 224 -3.01 -14.38 6.93
N THR A 225 -3.13 -15.24 7.93
CA THR A 225 -3.16 -16.70 7.74
C THR A 225 -4.39 -17.12 6.92
N GLU A 226 -5.57 -16.56 7.21
CA GLU A 226 -6.79 -16.79 6.43
C GLU A 226 -6.64 -16.31 4.98
N LEU A 227 -6.11 -15.09 4.78
CA LEU A 227 -5.83 -14.54 3.45
C LEU A 227 -4.86 -15.44 2.66
N PHE A 228 -3.81 -15.93 3.30
CA PHE A 228 -2.83 -16.81 2.65
C PHE A 228 -3.43 -18.17 2.34
N ARG A 229 -4.32 -18.69 3.19
CA ARG A 229 -5.06 -19.94 2.91
C ARG A 229 -5.96 -19.78 1.69
N ALA A 230 -6.72 -18.67 1.62
CA ALA A 230 -7.59 -18.37 0.48
C ALA A 230 -6.77 -18.26 -0.82
N MET A 231 -5.64 -17.56 -0.78
CA MET A 231 -4.73 -17.42 -1.93
C MET A 231 -4.08 -18.75 -2.34
N ALA A 232 -3.66 -19.59 -1.37
CA ALA A 232 -3.08 -20.89 -1.66
C ALA A 232 -4.09 -21.84 -2.32
N ALA A 233 -5.36 -21.78 -1.93
CA ALA A 233 -6.43 -22.54 -2.57
C ALA A 233 -6.64 -22.14 -4.04
N TRP A 234 -6.36 -20.89 -4.39
CA TRP A 234 -6.39 -20.41 -5.77
C TRP A 234 -5.17 -20.90 -6.57
N GLY A 235 -3.98 -20.92 -5.95
CA GLY A 235 -2.73 -21.36 -6.58
C GLY A 235 -2.62 -22.88 -6.81
N CYS A 236 -3.22 -23.71 -5.95
CA CYS A 236 -3.08 -25.18 -6.00
C CYS A 236 -3.93 -25.90 -7.06
N GLY A 237 -4.63 -25.17 -7.93
CA GLY A 237 -5.48 -25.74 -8.99
C GLY A 237 -4.77 -26.52 -10.10
N LYS A 238 -3.43 -26.66 -10.05
CA LYS A 238 -2.66 -27.49 -10.99
C LYS A 238 -2.02 -28.75 -10.39
N ALA A 239 -1.97 -28.89 -9.06
CA ALA A 239 -1.16 -29.94 -8.41
C ALA A 239 -1.98 -31.13 -7.87
N ALA A 240 -3.31 -31.02 -7.79
CA ALA A 240 -4.16 -32.09 -7.26
C ALA A 240 -4.78 -32.99 -8.36
N GLN A 241 -4.08 -33.15 -9.49
CA GLN A 241 -4.53 -34.00 -10.60
C GLN A 241 -3.48 -35.03 -11.02
N GLN A 242 -2.77 -35.60 -10.05
CA GLN A 242 -2.03 -36.87 -10.07
C GLN A 242 -2.07 -37.33 -8.60
N ASP A 243 -2.83 -38.32 -8.13
CA ASP A 243 -3.22 -39.62 -8.67
C ASP A 243 -4.66 -39.98 -8.24
N PRO A 244 -5.44 -40.70 -9.07
CA PRO A 244 -6.43 -41.63 -8.56
C PRO A 244 -5.86 -43.05 -8.65
N VAL A 245 -5.58 -43.65 -7.48
CA VAL A 245 -5.58 -45.10 -7.38
C VAL A 245 -6.97 -45.57 -7.82
N GLU A 246 -7.01 -46.28 -8.93
CA GLU A 246 -8.22 -46.89 -9.49
C GLU A 246 -8.85 -47.82 -8.44
N VAL A 247 -10.01 -47.43 -7.93
CA VAL A 247 -10.99 -48.37 -7.40
C VAL A 247 -12.28 -48.12 -8.15
N LEU A 248 -12.58 -49.04 -9.07
CA LEU A 248 -13.84 -49.12 -9.82
C LEU A 248 -15.03 -49.18 -8.85
N GLY A 249 -15.93 -48.21 -8.98
CA GLY A 249 -17.27 -48.23 -8.39
C GLY A 249 -18.16 -47.27 -9.16
N GLN A 250 -18.98 -47.81 -10.06
CA GLN A 250 -19.97 -47.09 -10.86
C GLN A 250 -20.99 -46.37 -9.97
N ALA A 251 -21.19 -45.08 -10.20
CA ALA A 251 -22.46 -44.42 -9.95
C ALA A 251 -22.62 -43.25 -10.92
N ASP A 252 -23.65 -43.36 -11.74
CA ASP A 252 -24.11 -42.41 -12.74
C ASP A 252 -24.56 -41.12 -12.05
N GLY A 253 -23.99 -39.99 -12.45
CA GLY A 253 -24.29 -38.68 -11.87
C GLY A 253 -23.63 -37.59 -12.67
N THR A 254 -24.44 -36.81 -13.38
CA THR A 254 -24.07 -35.61 -14.15
C THR A 254 -23.22 -34.68 -13.29
N GLN A 255 -21.89 -34.76 -13.41
CA GLN A 255 -20.99 -33.77 -12.83
C GLN A 255 -21.02 -32.53 -13.72
N GLU A 256 -21.64 -31.46 -13.23
CA GLU A 256 -21.39 -30.12 -13.78
C GLU A 256 -19.88 -29.87 -13.77
N PRO A 257 -19.29 -29.37 -14.87
CA PRO A 257 -17.88 -29.04 -14.89
C PRO A 257 -17.63 -27.94 -13.85
N ALA A 258 -16.84 -28.26 -12.82
CA ALA A 258 -16.37 -27.28 -11.85
C ALA A 258 -15.79 -26.07 -12.61
N PRO A 259 -16.13 -24.83 -12.21
CA PRO A 259 -15.67 -23.64 -12.91
C PRO A 259 -14.14 -23.68 -13.00
N SER A 260 -13.63 -23.61 -14.23
CA SER A 260 -12.19 -23.54 -14.52
C SER A 260 -11.61 -22.37 -13.71
N ARG A 261 -10.84 -22.69 -12.67
CA ARG A 261 -10.32 -21.70 -11.72
C ARG A 261 -9.46 -20.68 -12.45
N GLU A 262 -9.87 -19.41 -12.36
CA GLU A 262 -9.26 -18.31 -13.09
C GLU A 262 -7.82 -18.07 -12.63
N SER A 263 -6.86 -18.13 -13.56
CA SER A 263 -5.49 -17.70 -13.28
C SER A 263 -5.45 -16.17 -13.15
N PHE A 264 -4.91 -15.65 -12.04
CA PHE A 264 -4.70 -14.21 -11.90
C PHE A 264 -3.35 -13.78 -12.50
N THR A 265 -3.27 -12.53 -12.93
CA THR A 265 -2.03 -11.94 -13.43
C THR A 265 -1.88 -10.51 -12.89
N VAL A 266 -0.69 -10.19 -12.40
CA VAL A 266 -0.32 -8.90 -11.83
C VAL A 266 0.52 -8.14 -12.87
N HIS A 267 0.00 -6.99 -13.29
CA HIS A 267 0.68 -6.10 -14.23
C HIS A 267 1.28 -4.90 -13.50
N PHE A 268 2.58 -4.68 -13.65
CA PHE A 268 3.25 -3.47 -13.12
C PHE A 268 3.28 -2.39 -14.18
N LEU A 269 2.68 -1.25 -13.89
CA LEU A 269 2.67 -0.09 -14.78
C LEU A 269 3.77 0.91 -14.40
N PRO A 270 4.31 1.67 -15.37
CA PRO A 270 5.25 2.75 -15.11
C PRO A 270 4.75 3.76 -14.07
N LEU A 271 5.67 4.41 -13.37
CA LEU A 271 5.32 5.48 -12.45
C LEU A 271 4.61 6.62 -13.21
N GLY A 272 3.53 7.16 -12.63
CA GLY A 272 2.70 8.19 -13.27
C GLY A 272 1.69 7.68 -14.30
N SER A 273 1.58 6.35 -14.48
CA SER A 273 0.60 5.78 -15.43
C SER A 273 -0.85 6.17 -15.14
N ALA A 274 -1.21 6.43 -13.89
CA ALA A 274 -2.56 6.86 -13.51
C ALA A 274 -3.08 8.04 -14.35
N GLN A 275 -2.21 9.01 -14.64
CA GLN A 275 -2.56 10.21 -15.42
C GLN A 275 -2.65 9.94 -16.93
N THR A 276 -2.02 8.88 -17.43
CA THR A 276 -1.89 8.62 -18.87
C THR A 276 -2.63 7.36 -19.34
N LEU A 277 -3.22 6.60 -18.42
CA LEU A 277 -3.95 5.36 -18.72
C LEU A 277 -5.05 5.56 -19.76
N HIS A 278 -5.76 6.69 -19.67
CA HIS A 278 -6.88 7.04 -20.55
C HIS A 278 -6.47 7.29 -22.01
N HIS A 279 -5.19 7.59 -22.28
CA HIS A 279 -4.67 7.76 -23.64
C HIS A 279 -4.74 6.44 -24.43
N LYS A 280 -4.69 5.29 -23.73
CA LYS A 280 -4.78 3.97 -24.36
C LYS A 280 -6.23 3.52 -24.35
N SER A 281 -6.84 3.44 -25.54
CA SER A 281 -8.24 3.02 -25.72
C SER A 281 -8.54 1.64 -25.11
N CYS A 282 -7.54 0.75 -25.04
CA CYS A 282 -7.69 -0.58 -24.45
C CYS A 282 -8.02 -0.61 -22.95
N TYR A 283 -7.81 0.51 -22.24
CA TYR A 283 -8.13 0.63 -20.82
C TYR A 283 -9.45 1.35 -20.53
N LYS A 284 -10.08 1.96 -21.55
CA LYS A 284 -11.38 2.63 -21.37
C LYS A 284 -12.46 1.61 -21.03
N GLY A 285 -13.19 1.84 -19.94
CA GLY A 285 -14.27 0.96 -19.48
C GLY A 285 -13.85 -0.48 -19.16
N ARG A 286 -12.56 -0.74 -18.88
CA ARG A 286 -12.03 -2.10 -18.67
C ARG A 286 -12.08 -2.53 -17.21
N PHE A 287 -11.93 -1.61 -16.27
CA PHE A 287 -11.70 -1.96 -14.86
C PHE A 287 -13.01 -2.07 -14.09
N HIS A 288 -13.22 -3.18 -13.37
CA HIS A 288 -14.41 -3.37 -12.53
C HIS A 288 -14.27 -2.70 -11.14
N LEU A 289 -13.04 -2.55 -10.67
CA LEU A 289 -12.71 -1.99 -9.36
C LEU A 289 -11.50 -1.06 -9.49
N LEU A 290 -11.62 0.14 -8.95
CA LEU A 290 -10.54 1.09 -8.74
C LEU A 290 -10.31 1.23 -7.23
N TYR A 291 -9.11 0.91 -6.76
CA TYR A 291 -8.70 1.12 -5.37
C TYR A 291 -7.72 2.28 -5.30
N MET A 292 -7.92 3.21 -4.35
CA MET A 292 -7.03 4.33 -4.10
C MET A 292 -6.62 4.40 -2.64
N ALA A 293 -5.31 4.40 -2.41
CA ALA A 293 -4.74 4.67 -1.10
C ALA A 293 -4.92 6.15 -0.71
N CYS A 294 -4.98 6.43 0.59
CA CYS A 294 -5.23 7.77 1.12
C CYS A 294 -4.23 8.82 0.59
N GLY A 295 -2.96 8.45 0.45
CA GLY A 295 -1.89 9.32 -0.08
C GLY A 295 -1.96 9.59 -1.59
N MET A 296 -2.82 8.89 -2.32
CA MET A 296 -2.88 8.93 -3.80
C MET A 296 -4.21 9.48 -4.33
N VAL A 297 -5.10 9.95 -3.44
CA VAL A 297 -6.41 10.50 -3.81
C VAL A 297 -6.31 11.67 -4.79
N HIS A 298 -5.25 12.47 -4.70
CA HIS A 298 -5.00 13.59 -5.62
C HIS A 298 -4.80 13.16 -7.09
N LEU A 299 -4.55 11.88 -7.35
CA LEU A 299 -4.46 11.33 -8.71
C LEU A 299 -5.83 10.94 -9.29
N LEU A 300 -6.91 11.06 -8.51
CA LEU A 300 -8.27 10.82 -8.99
C LEU A 300 -8.69 11.95 -9.93
N SER A 301 -8.77 11.63 -11.21
CA SER A 301 -9.21 12.56 -12.24
C SER A 301 -10.38 11.96 -13.04
N PRO A 302 -11.19 12.78 -13.73
CA PRO A 302 -12.27 12.30 -14.58
C PRO A 302 -11.80 11.33 -15.67
N GLU A 303 -10.58 11.51 -16.17
CA GLU A 303 -9.99 10.65 -17.18
C GLU A 303 -9.67 9.25 -16.63
N LEU A 304 -9.19 9.18 -15.38
CA LEU A 304 -8.98 7.90 -14.70
C LEU A 304 -10.32 7.22 -14.37
N GLY A 305 -11.32 8.01 -13.94
CA GLY A 305 -12.68 7.53 -13.75
C GLY A 305 -13.29 6.92 -15.01
N ALA A 306 -13.00 7.50 -16.18
CA ALA A 306 -13.43 7.00 -17.48
C ALA A 306 -12.91 5.58 -17.81
N CYS A 307 -11.82 5.14 -17.19
CA CYS A 307 -11.26 3.79 -17.38
C CYS A 307 -12.06 2.69 -16.64
N VAL A 308 -12.91 3.04 -15.69
CA VAL A 308 -13.73 2.09 -14.92
C VAL A 308 -14.96 1.70 -15.73
N ALA A 309 -15.32 0.42 -15.79
CA ALA A 309 -16.51 -0.04 -16.51
C ALA A 309 -17.80 0.60 -15.92
N PRO A 310 -18.89 0.76 -16.71
CA PRO A 310 -20.19 1.12 -16.17
C PRO A 310 -20.62 0.15 -15.06
N GLY A 311 -21.06 0.66 -13.91
CA GLY A 311 -21.35 -0.18 -12.73
C GLY A 311 -20.10 -0.66 -11.95
N GLY A 312 -18.90 -0.26 -12.37
CA GLY A 312 -17.68 -0.50 -11.63
C GLY A 312 -17.62 0.27 -10.31
N ARG A 313 -16.76 -0.18 -9.40
CA ARG A 313 -16.65 0.33 -8.03
C ARG A 313 -15.38 1.14 -7.83
N LEU A 314 -15.46 2.17 -7.00
CA LEU A 314 -14.32 2.93 -6.49
C LEU A 314 -14.25 2.75 -4.97
N ILE A 315 -13.11 2.32 -4.47
CA ILE A 315 -12.80 2.22 -3.04
C ILE A 315 -11.65 3.16 -2.74
N VAL A 316 -11.88 4.10 -1.83
CA VAL A 316 -10.86 5.05 -1.37
C VAL A 316 -10.59 4.83 0.11
N GLU A 317 -9.33 4.64 0.45
CA GLU A 317 -8.86 4.57 1.83
C GLU A 317 -8.92 5.97 2.48
N LEU A 318 -9.56 6.07 3.64
CA LEU A 318 -9.68 7.31 4.40
C LEU A 318 -8.53 7.45 5.40
N ALA A 319 -8.27 8.69 5.78
CA ALA A 319 -7.16 9.03 6.67
C ALA A 319 -7.45 8.79 8.17
N ARG A 320 -8.46 7.98 8.51
CA ARG A 320 -9.01 7.82 9.87
C ARG A 320 -7.91 7.59 10.90
N TYR A 321 -6.98 6.68 10.65
CA TYR A 321 -5.97 6.30 11.63
C TYR A 321 -4.69 7.15 11.60
N LEU A 322 -4.61 8.18 10.75
CA LEU A 322 -3.44 9.06 10.72
C LEU A 322 -3.40 9.94 11.98
N VAL A 323 -2.50 9.58 12.89
CA VAL A 323 -2.31 10.18 14.22
C VAL A 323 -2.07 11.70 14.17
N ASP A 324 -1.47 12.21 13.10
CA ASP A 324 -1.14 13.64 13.00
C ASP A 324 -2.31 14.53 12.56
N LEU A 325 -3.41 13.95 12.09
CA LEU A 325 -4.56 14.71 11.61
C LEU A 325 -5.58 14.99 12.72
N GLN A 326 -6.07 16.24 12.75
CA GLN A 326 -7.16 16.69 13.60
C GLN A 326 -8.53 16.29 13.04
N HIS A 327 -9.57 16.36 13.88
CA HIS A 327 -10.92 15.97 13.49
C HIS A 327 -11.45 16.80 12.31
N GLU A 328 -11.21 18.11 12.29
CA GLU A 328 -11.64 18.98 11.17
C GLU A 328 -10.93 18.61 9.87
N GLN A 329 -9.64 18.26 9.94
CA GLN A 329 -8.86 17.85 8.77
C GLN A 329 -9.33 16.51 8.21
N LEU A 330 -9.71 15.56 9.08
CA LEU A 330 -10.27 14.26 8.66
C LEU A 330 -11.61 14.43 7.96
N GLN A 331 -12.48 15.29 8.50
CA GLN A 331 -13.76 15.63 7.87
C GLN A 331 -13.54 16.33 6.52
N GLY A 332 -12.67 17.34 6.48
CA GLY A 332 -12.32 18.05 5.25
C GLY A 332 -11.76 17.13 4.16
N PHE A 333 -10.90 16.18 4.54
CA PHE A 333 -10.39 15.16 3.64
C PHE A 333 -11.51 14.25 3.08
N THR A 334 -12.44 13.82 3.94
CA THR A 334 -13.58 12.98 3.53
C THR A 334 -14.50 13.71 2.55
N THR A 335 -14.79 14.98 2.82
CA THR A 335 -15.55 15.84 1.89
C THR A 335 -14.81 15.99 0.56
N ARG A 336 -13.49 16.23 0.60
CA ARG A 336 -12.68 16.38 -0.62
C ARG A 336 -12.64 15.09 -1.45
N VAL A 337 -12.56 13.93 -0.81
CA VAL A 337 -12.66 12.63 -1.49
C VAL A 337 -14.00 12.50 -2.21
N ALA A 338 -15.10 12.89 -1.57
CA ALA A 338 -16.42 12.85 -2.18
C ALA A 338 -16.54 13.79 -3.39
N GLU A 339 -16.01 15.01 -3.30
CA GLU A 339 -15.97 15.97 -4.42
C GLU A 339 -15.17 15.41 -5.61
N LEU A 340 -13.99 14.86 -5.36
CA LEU A 340 -13.15 14.27 -6.41
C LEU A 340 -13.80 13.05 -7.05
N ALA A 341 -14.46 12.21 -6.25
CA ALA A 341 -15.20 11.05 -6.75
C ALA A 341 -16.39 11.48 -7.63
N GLN A 342 -17.15 12.50 -7.21
CA GLN A 342 -18.25 13.06 -7.99
C GLN A 342 -17.75 13.68 -9.30
N ALA A 343 -16.69 14.48 -9.25
CA ALA A 343 -16.06 15.05 -10.43
C ALA A 343 -15.57 13.96 -11.40
N ALA A 344 -15.16 12.80 -10.89
CA ALA A 344 -14.75 11.65 -11.69
C ALA A 344 -15.90 10.74 -12.18
N GLY A 345 -17.15 11.13 -11.95
CA GLY A 345 -18.34 10.40 -12.43
C GLY A 345 -18.81 9.25 -11.53
N PHE A 346 -18.41 9.24 -10.26
CA PHE A 346 -18.84 8.26 -9.28
C PHE A 346 -19.90 8.81 -8.32
N ALA A 347 -20.88 7.99 -8.00
CA ALA A 347 -21.90 8.28 -6.99
C ALA A 347 -21.63 7.48 -5.70
N PRO A 348 -21.95 8.03 -4.52
CA PRO A 348 -21.78 7.32 -3.25
C PRO A 348 -22.70 6.11 -3.18
N GLN A 349 -22.18 4.95 -2.75
CA GLN A 349 -22.96 3.71 -2.72
C GLN A 349 -24.09 3.77 -1.67
N PRO A 350 -25.38 3.69 -2.05
CA PRO A 350 -26.49 3.71 -1.10
C PRO A 350 -26.50 2.42 -0.27
N GLY A 351 -26.62 2.57 1.05
CA GLY A 351 -26.74 1.45 1.98
C GLY A 351 -25.43 0.74 2.34
N ALA A 352 -24.28 1.19 1.84
CA ALA A 352 -23.02 0.80 2.45
C ALA A 352 -23.02 1.32 3.89
N ARG A 353 -22.80 0.43 4.89
CA ARG A 353 -22.45 0.92 6.23
C ARG A 353 -21.34 1.94 6.03
N PRO A 354 -21.42 3.15 6.59
CA PRO A 354 -20.31 4.09 6.55
C PRO A 354 -19.15 3.43 7.30
N SER A 355 -18.36 2.63 6.60
CA SER A 355 -17.10 2.14 7.14
C SER A 355 -16.23 3.38 7.22
N GLU A 356 -15.98 3.83 8.44
CA GLU A 356 -15.20 5.04 8.68
C GLU A 356 -13.76 4.94 8.13
N THR A 357 -13.31 3.73 7.76
CA THR A 357 -12.00 3.44 7.17
C THR A 357 -11.95 3.56 5.64
N PHE A 358 -13.06 3.27 4.94
CA PHE A 358 -13.10 3.25 3.47
C PHE A 358 -14.35 3.96 2.94
N ALA A 359 -14.16 4.86 1.97
CA ALA A 359 -15.24 5.44 1.19
C ALA A 359 -15.50 4.57 -0.04
N ARG A 360 -16.78 4.24 -0.28
CA ARG A 360 -17.21 3.38 -1.40
C ARG A 360 -18.14 4.14 -2.34
N PHE A 361 -17.81 4.10 -3.61
CA PHE A 361 -18.56 4.73 -4.69
C PHE A 361 -18.80 3.75 -5.84
N TYR A 362 -19.79 4.02 -6.68
CA TYR A 362 -20.08 3.26 -7.89
C TYR A 362 -20.16 4.20 -9.09
N ARG A 363 -19.74 3.73 -10.25
CA ARG A 363 -19.90 4.48 -11.50
C ARG A 363 -21.34 4.32 -11.97
N SER A 364 -22.04 5.44 -12.12
CA SER A 364 -23.40 5.41 -12.69
C SER A 364 -23.35 4.76 -14.07
N GLN A 365 -24.31 3.89 -14.38
CA GLN A 365 -24.53 3.50 -15.77
C GLN A 365 -25.03 4.76 -16.47
N ASP A 366 -24.25 5.32 -17.39
CA ASP A 366 -24.74 6.45 -18.17
C ASP A 366 -25.99 6.01 -18.92
N SER A 367 -27.04 6.81 -18.74
CA SER A 367 -28.23 6.90 -19.57
C SER A 367 -27.84 7.15 -21.03
N ALA A 368 -27.43 6.09 -21.72
CA ALA A 368 -27.33 6.06 -23.17
C ALA A 368 -28.71 5.81 -23.79
N THR A 369 -29.68 6.67 -23.50
CA THR A 369 -30.90 6.89 -24.31
C THR A 369 -31.56 8.17 -23.81
N ASN A 370 -31.21 9.30 -24.44
CA ASN A 370 -32.17 10.33 -24.85
C ASN A 370 -31.47 11.30 -25.81
N CYS A 371 -31.16 10.79 -27.00
CA CYS A 371 -31.14 11.64 -28.18
C CYS A 371 -32.59 11.80 -28.66
N ILE A 372 -33.24 12.91 -28.33
CA ILE A 372 -34.27 13.49 -29.20
C ILE A 372 -34.01 14.99 -29.24
N ASN A 373 -33.46 15.45 -30.37
CA ASN A 373 -33.57 16.84 -30.79
C ASN A 373 -35.05 17.22 -30.89
N PRO A 374 -35.39 18.47 -30.61
CA PRO A 374 -36.05 19.22 -31.66
C PRO A 374 -35.30 20.53 -31.91
N ALA A 375 -34.71 20.60 -33.10
CA ALA A 375 -34.44 21.87 -33.74
C ALA A 375 -35.79 22.48 -34.14
N VAL A 376 -36.08 23.70 -33.69
CA VAL A 376 -36.90 24.66 -34.45
C VAL A 376 -36.22 26.03 -34.34
N GLU A 377 -35.99 26.59 -35.52
CA GLU A 377 -35.33 27.84 -35.82
C GLU A 377 -36.05 29.07 -35.25
N SER A 378 -35.29 30.10 -34.84
CA SER A 378 -35.49 31.46 -35.36
C SER A 378 -34.27 32.34 -35.10
N LYS A 379 -33.96 33.14 -36.12
CA LYS A 379 -32.74 33.93 -36.40
C LYS A 379 -32.71 35.28 -35.63
N PRO A 380 -31.64 36.10 -35.75
CA PRO A 380 -30.98 36.78 -34.63
C PRO A 380 -31.30 38.28 -34.52
N SER A 381 -30.98 38.86 -33.36
CA SER A 381 -30.61 40.27 -33.26
C SER A 381 -29.67 40.52 -32.08
N ALA A 382 -28.47 41.00 -32.39
CA ALA A 382 -27.70 41.91 -31.54
C ALA A 382 -27.55 43.20 -32.38
N PRO A 383 -27.46 44.39 -31.75
CA PRO A 383 -26.09 44.88 -31.53
C PRO A 383 -25.85 45.72 -30.26
N GLU A 384 -24.55 45.72 -29.90
CA GLU A 384 -23.71 46.80 -29.36
C GLU A 384 -24.04 47.49 -28.03
N VAL A 385 -23.11 47.37 -27.05
CA VAL A 385 -22.22 48.50 -26.70
C VAL A 385 -20.83 47.97 -26.27
N LEU A 386 -19.82 48.43 -27.03
CA LEU A 386 -18.37 48.61 -26.81
C LEU A 386 -17.55 47.63 -25.95
N ALA A 387 -16.61 46.98 -26.64
CA ALA A 387 -15.28 46.62 -26.12
C ALA A 387 -14.36 47.86 -26.01
N PRO A 388 -13.22 47.76 -25.31
CA PRO A 388 -11.98 47.45 -26.03
C PRO A 388 -11.12 46.33 -25.41
N LYS A 389 -10.46 45.57 -26.31
CA LYS A 389 -9.33 44.63 -26.12
C LYS A 389 -7.99 45.40 -26.01
N PRO A 390 -6.81 44.73 -25.97
CA PRO A 390 -6.30 43.68 -25.06
C PRO A 390 -4.88 44.05 -24.53
N GLU A 391 -4.35 43.37 -23.52
CA GLU A 391 -2.89 43.27 -23.35
C GLU A 391 -2.48 41.92 -22.73
N VAL A 392 -1.42 41.37 -23.28
CA VAL A 392 -0.82 40.05 -23.04
C VAL A 392 0.04 40.12 -21.77
N LEU A 393 -0.13 39.17 -20.85
CA LEU A 393 0.93 38.82 -19.92
C LEU A 393 0.86 37.33 -19.55
N ASP A 394 2.01 36.70 -19.73
CA ASP A 394 2.33 35.32 -19.42
C ASP A 394 2.16 34.95 -17.94
N GLN A 395 2.09 33.64 -17.72
CA GLN A 395 2.35 32.86 -16.50
C GLN A 395 1.16 32.53 -15.57
N PRO A 396 0.92 31.23 -15.27
CA PRO A 396 0.00 30.81 -14.22
C PRO A 396 0.63 30.97 -12.83
N PRO A 397 -0.18 31.23 -11.78
CA PRO A 397 0.33 31.56 -10.46
C PRO A 397 0.93 30.33 -9.74
N GLU A 398 2.14 30.53 -9.23
CA GLU A 398 2.79 29.65 -8.24
C GLU A 398 1.87 29.48 -7.02
N VAL A 399 1.52 28.23 -6.73
CA VAL A 399 0.82 27.87 -5.49
C VAL A 399 1.87 27.69 -4.41
N LEU A 400 1.76 28.55 -3.39
CA LEU A 400 2.41 28.55 -2.08
C LEU A 400 2.77 27.14 -1.60
N ASP A 401 4.04 26.81 -1.76
CA ASP A 401 4.71 25.69 -1.12
C ASP A 401 4.90 26.06 0.36
N SER A 402 4.12 25.44 1.25
CA SER A 402 4.41 25.51 2.69
C SER A 402 5.59 24.60 2.98
N SER A 403 6.77 25.17 2.75
CA SER A 403 8.06 24.61 3.15
C SER A 403 8.09 24.41 4.67
N PRO A 404 8.47 23.23 5.18
CA PRO A 404 9.10 23.14 6.48
C PRO A 404 10.58 23.51 6.33
N GLU A 405 11.04 24.32 7.28
CA GLU A 405 12.33 24.98 7.38
C GLU A 405 13.55 24.09 7.04
N ALA A 406 14.60 24.77 6.58
CA ALA A 406 15.89 24.22 6.21
C ALA A 406 16.40 23.15 7.20
N MET A 407 16.62 21.93 6.69
CA MET A 407 17.33 20.88 7.39
C MET A 407 18.79 21.29 7.59
N ASN A 408 19.16 21.66 8.82
CA ASN A 408 20.56 21.64 9.24
C ASN A 408 20.93 20.21 9.66
N LEU A 409 22.05 19.72 9.13
CA LEU A 409 22.64 18.41 9.43
C LEU A 409 23.06 18.31 10.92
N PRO A 410 23.13 17.10 11.49
CA PRO A 410 23.97 16.84 12.65
C PRO A 410 25.45 17.00 12.28
N SER A 411 26.26 17.39 13.26
CA SER A 411 27.68 17.77 13.17
C SER A 411 28.56 16.82 12.34
N GLU A 412 29.57 17.39 11.66
CA GLU A 412 30.52 16.72 10.75
C GLU A 412 31.19 15.45 11.33
N ASP A 413 31.29 15.31 12.65
CA ASP A 413 31.85 14.13 13.32
C ASP A 413 31.05 12.84 13.07
N LEU A 414 29.74 12.92 12.79
CA LEU A 414 28.92 11.72 12.55
C LEU A 414 29.10 11.17 11.12
N MET A 415 29.42 12.03 10.15
CA MET A 415 29.58 11.66 8.74
C MET A 415 30.87 10.89 8.47
N GLN A 416 31.93 11.16 9.23
CA GLN A 416 33.20 10.43 9.11
C GLN A 416 33.11 8.97 9.58
N SER A 417 32.17 8.67 10.50
CA SER A 417 31.94 7.29 10.98
C SER A 417 31.20 6.39 9.99
N LEU A 418 30.61 6.95 8.92
CA LEU A 418 29.85 6.23 7.90
C LEU A 418 30.62 6.07 6.57
N GLN A 419 31.86 6.54 6.51
CA GLN A 419 32.78 6.34 5.38
C GLN A 419 34.05 5.55 5.75
N GLY A 420 34.12 5.00 6.96
CA GLY A 420 35.17 4.06 7.39
C GLY A 420 34.87 2.63 6.98
#